data_AF-A0A2P6M872-F1
#
_entry.id   AF-A0A2P6M872-F1
#
_cell.length_a   1.000
_cell.length_b   1.000
_cell.length_c   1.000
_cell.angle_alpha   90.00
_cell.angle_beta   90.00
_cell.angle_gamma   90.00
#
_symmetry.space_group_name_H-M   'P 1'
#
loop_
_entity.id
_entity.type
_entity.pdbx_description
1 polymer ?
#
loop_
_entity_poly.entity_id
_entity_poly.type
_entity_poly.pdbx_seq_one_letter_code
_entity_poly.pdbx_strand_id
1 'polypeptide(L)'
;MLATGLLLAAGPALADAGKAKRFEDALVTAIPMGQVFAMIAGGDPDWPRKQIDPDMSAGQSACLAGELSADGERRRLRPLVNRYLADNPDRVDADLAILELGGPALGMMMIAGARQEQTGVPVDEAALLSTLSQEQTEAFVAMMAGPEHASLRVLMGIGNAFDANASRDHNEAAGEAAGEDLALRIMRRAFAICETPFPLDN
;
A
#
# COMPACT_ATOMS: atom_id res chain seq x y z
N MET A 1 -47.92 27.05 -20.92
CA MET A 1 -46.65 26.34 -21.20
C MET A 1 -45.78 26.45 -19.96
N LEU A 2 -45.73 25.41 -19.14
CA LEU A 2 -44.83 25.31 -17.97
C LEU A 2 -44.03 24.03 -18.17
N ALA A 3 -42.78 24.18 -18.58
CA ALA A 3 -41.82 23.10 -18.72
C ALA A 3 -41.21 22.84 -17.33
N THR A 4 -41.71 21.82 -16.65
CA THR A 4 -41.15 21.33 -15.39
C THR A 4 -39.86 20.58 -15.71
N GLY A 5 -38.72 21.22 -15.50
CA GLY A 5 -37.41 20.59 -15.62
C GLY A 5 -37.16 19.65 -14.45
N LEU A 6 -37.03 18.35 -14.72
CA LEU A 6 -36.43 17.40 -13.78
C LEU A 6 -34.93 17.74 -13.64
N LEU A 7 -34.55 18.36 -12.52
CA LEU A 7 -33.18 18.34 -12.04
C LEU A 7 -32.90 16.93 -11.51
N LEU A 8 -32.20 16.13 -12.29
CA LEU A 8 -31.55 14.90 -11.84
C LEU A 8 -30.44 15.30 -10.85
N ALA A 9 -30.77 15.28 -9.56
CA ALA A 9 -29.77 15.34 -8.51
C ALA A 9 -28.91 14.08 -8.60
N ALA A 10 -27.72 14.20 -9.20
CA ALA A 10 -26.66 13.21 -9.08
C ALA A 10 -26.33 13.07 -7.58
N GLY A 11 -26.85 12.01 -6.98
CA GLY A 11 -26.90 11.87 -5.53
C GLY A 11 -25.53 11.61 -4.87
N PRO A 12 -25.47 11.74 -3.52
CA PRO A 12 -24.26 11.58 -2.72
C PRO A 12 -23.48 10.27 -2.95
N ALA A 13 -24.15 9.22 -3.44
CA ALA A 13 -23.51 7.93 -3.77
C ALA A 13 -22.47 8.01 -4.90
N LEU A 14 -22.64 8.92 -5.88
CA LEU A 14 -21.68 9.10 -6.98
C LEU A 14 -20.42 9.86 -6.53
N ALA A 15 -20.58 10.84 -5.64
CA ALA A 15 -19.47 11.56 -5.04
C ALA A 15 -18.62 10.65 -4.15
N ASP A 16 -19.26 9.73 -3.43
CA ASP A 16 -18.60 8.77 -2.54
C ASP A 16 -17.80 7.71 -3.32
N ALA A 17 -18.34 7.20 -4.44
CA ALA A 17 -17.63 6.27 -5.31
C ALA A 17 -16.35 6.87 -5.94
N GLY A 18 -16.38 8.16 -6.31
CA GLY A 18 -15.19 8.87 -6.80
C GLY A 18 -14.13 9.03 -5.71
N LYS A 19 -14.57 9.27 -4.47
CA LYS A 19 -13.67 9.43 -3.32
C LYS A 19 -13.00 8.10 -2.95
N ALA A 20 -13.75 7.00 -2.91
CA ALA A 20 -13.20 5.67 -2.66
C ALA A 20 -12.13 5.28 -3.69
N LYS A 21 -12.36 5.57 -4.97
CA LYS A 21 -11.36 5.31 -6.01
C LYS A 21 -10.08 6.13 -5.79
N ARG A 22 -10.20 7.43 -5.49
CA ARG A 22 -9.03 8.28 -5.21
C ARG A 22 -8.23 7.79 -4.00
N PHE A 23 -8.93 7.37 -2.95
CA PHE A 23 -8.31 6.80 -1.76
C PHE A 23 -7.56 5.49 -2.09
N GLU A 24 -8.18 4.60 -2.88
CA GLU A 24 -7.52 3.39 -3.38
C GLU A 24 -6.27 3.72 -4.20
N ASP A 25 -6.37 4.68 -5.14
CA ASP A 25 -5.24 5.11 -5.96
C ASP A 25 -4.09 5.66 -5.12
N ALA A 26 -4.39 6.53 -4.15
CA ALA A 26 -3.41 7.13 -3.26
C ALA A 26 -2.75 6.07 -2.34
N LEU A 27 -3.50 5.06 -1.89
CA LEU A 27 -2.94 3.94 -1.12
C LEU A 27 -2.00 3.07 -1.95
N VAL A 28 -2.35 2.76 -3.20
CA VAL A 28 -1.45 2.02 -4.11
C VAL A 28 -0.17 2.80 -4.37
N THR A 29 -0.26 4.13 -4.46
CA THR A 29 0.94 4.98 -4.56
C THR A 29 1.77 4.97 -3.28
N ALA A 30 1.13 5.01 -2.11
CA ALA A 30 1.81 5.05 -0.84
C ALA A 30 2.45 3.72 -0.45
N ILE A 31 1.77 2.60 -0.73
CA ILE A 31 2.15 1.24 -0.32
C ILE A 31 2.20 0.33 -1.56
N PRO A 32 3.15 0.53 -2.49
CA PRO A 32 3.12 -0.06 -3.84
C PRO A 32 3.54 -1.55 -3.85
N MET A 33 2.88 -2.40 -3.07
CA MET A 33 3.27 -3.80 -2.88
C MET A 33 3.16 -4.61 -4.16
N GLY A 34 2.18 -4.34 -5.01
CA GLY A 34 2.08 -4.99 -6.32
C GLY A 34 3.30 -4.71 -7.21
N GLN A 35 3.88 -3.50 -7.11
CA GLN A 35 5.11 -3.16 -7.80
C GLN A 35 6.33 -3.83 -7.16
N VAL A 36 6.39 -3.90 -5.82
CA VAL A 36 7.44 -4.62 -5.09
C VAL A 36 7.46 -6.10 -5.50
N PHE A 37 6.31 -6.77 -5.51
CA PHE A 37 6.22 -8.17 -5.95
C PHE A 37 6.57 -8.34 -7.43
N ALA A 38 6.19 -7.39 -8.30
CA ALA A 38 6.61 -7.43 -9.70
C ALA A 38 8.13 -7.28 -9.88
N MET A 39 8.79 -6.47 -9.04
CA MET A 39 10.26 -6.36 -9.04
C MET A 39 10.93 -7.67 -8.62
N ILE A 40 10.38 -8.34 -7.60
CA ILE A 40 10.87 -9.65 -7.14
C ILE A 40 10.71 -10.68 -8.26
N ALA A 41 9.52 -10.78 -8.85
CA ALA A 41 9.23 -11.68 -9.97
C ALA A 41 10.09 -11.40 -11.21
N GLY A 42 10.46 -10.14 -11.44
CA GLY A 42 11.37 -9.77 -12.54
C GLY A 42 12.82 -10.21 -12.31
N GLY A 43 13.24 -10.34 -11.05
CA GLY A 43 14.56 -10.84 -10.67
C GLY A 43 14.66 -12.37 -10.61
N ASP A 44 13.55 -13.04 -10.36
CA ASP A 44 13.43 -14.50 -10.33
C ASP A 44 12.20 -14.97 -11.13
N PRO A 45 12.38 -15.42 -12.39
CA PRO A 45 11.28 -15.93 -13.23
C PRO A 45 10.56 -17.14 -12.65
N ASP A 46 11.16 -17.82 -11.67
CA ASP A 46 10.55 -18.95 -10.99
C ASP A 46 9.89 -18.56 -9.66
N TRP A 47 9.91 -17.29 -9.27
CA TRP A 47 9.15 -16.79 -8.12
C TRP A 47 7.65 -16.69 -8.47
N PRO A 48 6.72 -17.06 -7.56
CA PRO A 48 6.98 -17.65 -6.24
C PRO A 48 7.28 -19.16 -6.27
N ARG A 49 7.06 -19.86 -7.39
CA ARG A 49 7.06 -21.33 -7.51
C ARG A 49 8.28 -22.02 -6.89
N LYS A 50 9.51 -21.76 -7.34
CA LYS A 50 10.69 -22.54 -6.89
C LYS A 50 11.08 -22.32 -5.42
N GLN A 51 10.82 -21.13 -4.89
CA GLN A 51 11.21 -20.79 -3.52
C GLN A 51 10.20 -21.28 -2.48
N ILE A 52 8.96 -21.52 -2.90
CA ILE A 52 7.82 -21.71 -2.01
C ILE A 52 7.26 -23.13 -2.14
N ASP A 53 6.89 -23.54 -3.35
CA ASP A 53 6.28 -24.85 -3.60
C ASP A 53 6.65 -25.34 -5.01
N PRO A 54 7.61 -26.27 -5.14
CA PRO A 54 8.03 -26.80 -6.44
C PRO A 54 6.92 -27.59 -7.15
N ASP A 55 5.88 -28.03 -6.43
CA ASP A 55 4.77 -28.82 -6.96
C ASP A 55 3.56 -27.97 -7.38
N MET A 56 3.66 -26.65 -7.27
CA MET A 56 2.60 -25.73 -7.63
C MET A 56 2.19 -25.87 -9.11
N SER A 57 0.90 -26.08 -9.34
CA SER A 57 0.34 -26.16 -10.69
C SER A 57 0.45 -24.81 -11.43
N ALA A 58 0.40 -24.86 -12.76
CA ALA A 58 0.37 -23.63 -13.57
C ALA A 58 -0.81 -22.71 -13.23
N GLY A 59 -1.96 -23.28 -12.84
CA GLY A 59 -3.14 -22.52 -12.42
C GLY A 59 -2.92 -21.79 -11.09
N GLN A 60 -2.34 -22.47 -10.09
CA GLN A 60 -1.99 -21.85 -8.81
C GLN A 60 -0.94 -20.76 -8.96
N SER A 61 0.08 -21.00 -9.81
CA SER A 61 1.10 -20.00 -10.11
C SER A 61 0.52 -18.76 -10.79
N ALA A 62 -0.37 -18.93 -11.77
CA ALA A 62 -1.07 -17.83 -12.42
C ALA A 62 -2.00 -17.06 -11.44
N CYS A 63 -2.68 -17.78 -10.55
CA CYS A 63 -3.51 -17.17 -9.51
C CYS A 63 -2.67 -16.30 -8.56
N LEU A 64 -1.55 -16.84 -8.04
CA LEU A 64 -0.66 -16.10 -7.14
C LEU A 64 -0.09 -14.85 -7.80
N ALA A 65 0.38 -14.96 -9.04
CA ALA A 65 0.84 -13.81 -9.81
C ALA A 65 -0.26 -12.75 -9.97
N GLY A 66 -1.51 -13.18 -10.18
CA GLY A 66 -2.67 -12.29 -10.25
C GLY A 66 -3.01 -11.61 -8.93
N GLU A 67 -2.92 -12.30 -7.79
CA GLU A 67 -3.19 -11.76 -6.46
C GLU A 67 -2.06 -10.85 -5.92
N LEU A 68 -0.81 -11.10 -6.32
CA LEU A 68 0.36 -10.29 -5.94
C LEU A 68 0.66 -9.15 -6.92
N SER A 69 -0.15 -9.00 -7.97
CA SER A 69 -0.05 -7.88 -8.93
C SER A 69 -0.63 -6.57 -8.39
N ALA A 70 -0.40 -5.46 -9.09
CA ALA A 70 -1.06 -4.17 -8.80
C ALA A 70 -2.61 -4.26 -8.85
N ASP A 71 -3.16 -5.09 -9.74
CA ASP A 71 -4.62 -5.31 -9.79
C ASP A 71 -5.10 -6.13 -8.60
N GLY A 72 -4.32 -7.12 -8.15
CA GLY A 72 -4.58 -7.88 -6.93
C GLY A 72 -4.56 -7.00 -5.69
N GLU A 73 -3.58 -6.09 -5.62
CA GLU A 73 -3.48 -5.09 -4.57
C GLU A 73 -4.73 -4.20 -4.51
N ARG A 74 -5.19 -3.69 -5.66
CA ARG A 74 -6.42 -2.91 -5.76
C ARG A 74 -7.65 -3.69 -5.28
N ARG A 75 -7.79 -4.95 -5.69
CA ARG A 75 -8.88 -5.83 -5.21
C ARG A 75 -8.83 -6.01 -3.70
N ARG A 76 -7.64 -6.15 -3.12
CA ARG A 76 -7.44 -6.26 -1.67
C ARG A 76 -7.78 -4.98 -0.92
N LEU A 77 -7.35 -3.82 -1.44
CA LEU A 77 -7.55 -2.52 -0.79
C LEU A 77 -8.99 -2.07 -0.82
N ARG A 78 -9.74 -2.34 -1.89
CA ARG A 78 -11.11 -1.85 -2.07
C ARG A 78 -12.06 -2.10 -0.89
N PRO A 79 -12.21 -3.32 -0.34
CA PRO A 79 -13.05 -3.54 0.84
C PRO A 79 -12.50 -2.85 2.10
N LEU A 80 -11.18 -2.68 2.23
CA LEU A 80 -10.55 -2.00 3.35
C LEU A 80 -10.80 -0.50 3.31
N VAL A 81 -10.67 0.12 2.12
CA VAL A 81 -11.00 1.52 1.86
C VAL A 81 -12.47 1.77 2.18
N ASN A 82 -13.39 0.98 1.62
CA ASN A 82 -14.82 1.17 1.87
C ASN A 82 -15.16 1.11 3.37
N ARG A 83 -14.54 0.18 4.11
CA ARG A 83 -14.68 0.11 5.56
C ARG A 83 -14.10 1.35 6.24
N TYR A 84 -12.90 1.78 5.85
CA TYR A 84 -12.25 2.97 6.41
C TYR A 84 -13.11 4.22 6.26
N LEU A 85 -13.66 4.44 5.06
CA LEU A 85 -14.53 5.58 4.76
C LEU A 85 -15.80 5.58 5.63
N ALA A 86 -16.39 4.39 5.83
CA ALA A 86 -17.56 4.23 6.68
C ALA A 86 -17.25 4.44 8.17
N ASP A 87 -16.09 3.98 8.63
CA ASP A 87 -15.66 4.07 10.03
C ASP A 87 -15.12 5.47 10.40
N ASN A 88 -14.69 6.27 9.41
CA ASN A 88 -14.02 7.57 9.62
C ASN A 88 -14.57 8.71 8.74
N PRO A 89 -15.91 8.92 8.66
CA PRO A 89 -16.51 9.85 7.69
C PRO A 89 -16.00 11.29 7.81
N ASP A 90 -15.73 11.75 9.04
CA ASP A 90 -15.28 13.12 9.33
C ASP A 90 -13.80 13.37 9.01
N ARG A 91 -13.04 12.31 8.71
CA ARG A 91 -11.58 12.37 8.48
C ARG A 91 -11.19 12.14 7.02
N VAL A 92 -12.08 11.55 6.23
CA VAL A 92 -11.75 11.12 4.86
C VAL A 92 -11.08 12.19 4.03
N ASP A 93 -11.60 13.42 4.02
CA ASP A 93 -11.06 14.47 3.15
C ASP A 93 -9.67 14.93 3.59
N ALA A 94 -9.42 15.02 4.89
CA ALA A 94 -8.12 15.36 5.45
C ALA A 94 -7.09 14.24 5.23
N ASP A 95 -7.50 12.99 5.44
CA ASP A 95 -6.64 11.83 5.25
C ASP A 95 -6.35 11.55 3.77
N LEU A 96 -7.31 11.80 2.88
CA LEU A 96 -7.08 11.70 1.44
C LEU A 96 -6.06 12.75 0.99
N ALA A 97 -6.19 13.99 1.46
CA ALA A 97 -5.25 15.06 1.13
C ALA A 97 -3.83 14.75 1.64
N ILE A 98 -3.70 14.28 2.88
CA ILE A 98 -2.38 13.91 3.43
C ILE A 98 -1.77 12.73 2.68
N LEU A 99 -2.59 11.76 2.27
CA LEU A 99 -2.13 10.58 1.54
C LEU A 99 -1.74 10.93 0.09
N GLU A 100 -2.48 11.79 -0.59
CA GLU A 100 -2.14 12.23 -1.95
C GLU A 100 -0.83 13.04 -1.98
N LEU A 101 -0.54 13.82 -0.94
CA LEU A 101 0.69 14.62 -0.84
C LEU A 101 1.89 13.83 -0.28
N GLY A 102 1.70 13.13 0.85
CA GLY A 102 2.76 12.44 1.58
C GLY A 102 2.96 10.97 1.19
N GLY A 103 1.93 10.32 0.64
CA GLY A 103 1.98 8.93 0.18
C GLY A 103 3.09 8.65 -0.84
N PRO A 104 3.29 9.47 -1.89
CA PRO A 104 4.37 9.26 -2.86
C PRO A 104 5.77 9.14 -2.23
N ALA A 105 6.03 9.88 -1.15
CA ALA A 105 7.31 9.79 -0.44
C ALA A 105 7.49 8.41 0.22
N LEU A 106 6.45 7.90 0.88
CA LEU A 106 6.45 6.56 1.47
C LEU A 106 6.64 5.49 0.40
N GLY A 107 5.90 5.57 -0.70
CA GLY A 107 6.00 4.59 -1.79
C GLY A 107 7.38 4.60 -2.44
N MET A 108 7.97 5.78 -2.63
CA MET A 108 9.34 5.92 -3.12
C MET A 108 10.36 5.22 -2.19
N MET A 109 10.26 5.42 -0.88
CA MET A 109 11.14 4.77 0.09
C MET A 109 10.94 3.25 0.11
N MET A 110 9.70 2.75 0.03
CA MET A 110 9.42 1.32 -0.05
C MET A 110 10.05 0.68 -1.29
N ILE A 111 9.92 1.33 -2.46
CA ILE A 111 10.54 0.85 -3.69
C ILE A 111 12.06 0.90 -3.61
N ALA A 112 12.62 1.93 -2.99
CA ALA A 112 14.05 2.04 -2.78
C ALA A 112 14.59 0.92 -1.87
N GLY A 113 13.93 0.66 -0.73
CA GLY A 113 14.25 -0.45 0.17
C GLY A 113 14.16 -1.79 -0.53
N ALA A 114 13.09 -2.05 -1.30
CA ALA A 114 12.97 -3.28 -2.09
C ALA A 114 14.12 -3.45 -3.12
N ARG A 115 14.59 -2.35 -3.73
CA ARG A 115 15.77 -2.40 -4.62
C ARG A 115 17.07 -2.66 -3.87
N GLN A 116 17.24 -2.07 -2.69
CA GLN A 116 18.38 -2.33 -1.83
C GLN A 116 18.48 -3.82 -1.52
N GLU A 117 17.39 -4.42 -1.06
CA GLU A 117 17.33 -5.86 -0.76
C GLU A 117 17.63 -6.73 -1.98
N GLN A 118 17.10 -6.37 -3.15
CA GLN A 118 17.33 -7.12 -4.38
C GLN A 118 18.78 -7.03 -4.89
N THR A 119 19.44 -5.89 -4.72
CA THR A 119 20.74 -5.59 -5.36
C THR A 119 21.92 -5.59 -4.40
N GLY A 120 21.67 -5.52 -3.09
CA GLY A 120 22.67 -5.28 -2.05
C GLY A 120 23.30 -3.88 -2.10
N VAL A 121 22.79 -2.97 -2.94
CA VAL A 121 23.30 -1.61 -3.08
C VAL A 121 22.55 -0.69 -2.11
N PRO A 122 23.24 -0.04 -1.15
CA PRO A 122 22.61 0.86 -0.20
C PRO A 122 21.89 2.03 -0.88
N VAL A 123 20.74 2.39 -0.35
CA VAL A 123 19.96 3.55 -0.78
C VAL A 123 20.55 4.84 -0.21
N ASP A 124 20.70 5.84 -1.07
CA ASP A 124 20.95 7.22 -0.64
C ASP A 124 19.62 7.88 -0.25
N GLU A 125 19.20 7.67 0.99
CA GLU A 125 17.98 8.27 1.55
C GLU A 125 18.00 9.79 1.47
N ALA A 126 19.16 10.42 1.69
CA ALA A 126 19.28 11.88 1.65
C ALA A 126 19.01 12.39 0.24
N ALA A 127 19.57 11.74 -0.79
CA ALA A 127 19.27 12.06 -2.18
C ALA A 127 17.78 11.86 -2.50
N LEU A 128 17.17 10.75 -2.06
CA LEU A 128 15.74 10.51 -2.27
C LEU A 128 14.86 11.57 -1.62
N LEU A 129 15.08 11.85 -0.33
CA LEU A 129 14.31 12.85 0.41
C LEU A 129 14.52 14.25 -0.16
N SER A 130 15.68 14.56 -0.73
CA SER A 130 15.95 15.85 -1.39
C SER A 130 15.11 16.10 -2.65
N THR A 131 14.49 15.05 -3.22
CA THR A 131 13.58 15.19 -4.36
C THR A 131 12.17 15.63 -3.96
N LEU A 132 11.85 15.56 -2.66
CA LEU A 132 10.55 15.94 -2.14
C LEU A 132 10.46 17.46 -1.98
N SER A 133 9.32 18.03 -2.34
CA SER A 133 9.01 19.40 -1.95
C SER A 133 8.84 19.51 -0.43
N GLN A 134 8.95 20.74 0.09
CA GLN A 134 8.67 21.02 1.49
C GLN A 134 7.25 20.54 1.89
N GLU A 135 6.25 20.82 1.07
CA GLU A 135 4.86 20.41 1.31
C GLU A 135 4.71 18.88 1.38
N GLN A 136 5.35 18.13 0.48
CA GLN A 136 5.34 16.66 0.52
C GLN A 136 6.06 16.12 1.75
N THR A 137 7.14 16.78 2.18
CA THR A 137 7.89 16.39 3.38
C THR A 137 7.05 16.61 4.64
N GLU A 138 6.40 17.77 4.76
CA GLU A 138 5.49 18.08 5.86
C GLU A 138 4.29 17.12 5.89
N ALA A 139 3.69 16.84 4.73
CA ALA A 139 2.59 15.89 4.61
C ALA A 139 3.02 14.46 5.00
N PHE A 140 4.20 14.03 4.54
CA PHE A 140 4.77 12.74 4.92
C PHE A 140 4.99 12.64 6.44
N VAL A 141 5.64 13.64 7.05
CA VAL A 141 5.87 13.66 8.50
C VAL A 141 4.56 13.67 9.28
N ALA A 142 3.58 14.48 8.87
CA ALA A 142 2.26 14.51 9.50
C ALA A 142 1.54 13.16 9.37
N MET A 143 1.56 12.54 8.19
CA MET A 143 0.99 11.20 7.99
C MET A 143 1.64 10.15 8.91
N MET A 144 2.95 10.18 9.07
CA MET A 144 3.71 9.18 9.82
C MET A 144 3.67 9.38 11.34
N ALA A 145 3.68 10.63 11.82
CA ALA A 145 3.79 10.95 13.25
C ALA A 145 2.52 11.56 13.87
N GLY A 146 1.64 12.15 13.05
CA GLY A 146 0.44 12.83 13.52
C GLY A 146 -0.52 11.85 14.21
N PRO A 147 -0.93 12.07 15.47
CA PRO A 147 -1.86 11.19 16.16
C PRO A 147 -3.22 11.07 15.45
N GLU A 148 -3.64 12.14 14.75
CA GLU A 148 -4.88 12.21 13.99
C GLU A 148 -4.91 11.32 12.73
N HIS A 149 -3.76 10.79 12.31
CA HIS A 149 -3.63 9.89 11.15
C HIS A 149 -3.35 8.43 11.55
N ALA A 150 -3.51 8.08 12.83
CA ALA A 150 -3.23 6.72 13.32
C ALA A 150 -4.07 5.64 12.62
N SER A 151 -5.36 5.88 12.38
CA SER A 151 -6.24 4.95 11.66
C SER A 151 -5.81 4.75 10.20
N LEU A 152 -5.36 5.83 9.53
CA LEU A 152 -4.82 5.76 8.18
C LEU A 152 -3.55 4.88 8.13
N ARG A 153 -2.65 5.01 9.11
CA ARG A 153 -1.46 4.15 9.20
C ARG A 153 -1.78 2.68 9.45
N VAL A 154 -2.83 2.38 10.22
CA VAL A 154 -3.33 1.01 10.37
C VAL A 154 -3.88 0.49 9.04
N LEU A 155 -4.64 1.29 8.28
CA LEU A 155 -5.13 0.92 6.96
C LEU A 155 -4.00 0.60 5.98
N MET A 156 -2.95 1.42 5.99
CA MET A 156 -1.73 1.22 5.19
C MET A 156 -0.92 -0.02 5.65
N GLY A 157 -1.22 -0.57 6.81
CA GLY A 157 -0.55 -1.75 7.36
C GLY A 157 0.77 -1.46 8.08
N ILE A 158 1.15 -0.19 8.22
CA ILE A 158 2.39 0.26 8.88
C ILE A 158 2.19 0.58 10.39
N GLY A 159 0.94 0.79 10.83
CA GLY A 159 0.62 1.04 12.23
C GLY A 159 1.40 2.20 12.85
N ASN A 160 2.12 1.95 13.94
CA ASN A 160 2.99 2.94 14.59
C ASN A 160 4.47 2.55 14.45
N ALA A 161 4.88 2.05 13.29
CA ALA A 161 6.27 1.65 13.03
C ALA A 161 7.27 2.82 13.10
N PHE A 162 6.81 4.06 12.95
CA PHE A 162 7.65 5.26 13.03
C PHE A 162 7.55 5.94 14.41
N ASP A 163 8.70 6.21 15.03
CA ASP A 163 8.83 7.03 16.24
C ASP A 163 9.74 8.23 15.97
N ALA A 164 9.15 9.43 15.99
CA ALA A 164 9.87 10.69 15.78
C ALA A 164 10.96 10.98 16.84
N ASN A 165 10.93 10.29 17.98
CA ASN A 165 11.90 10.43 19.06
C ASN A 165 13.01 9.37 19.02
N ALA A 166 12.88 8.37 18.16
CA ALA A 166 13.86 7.31 18.00
C ALA A 166 15.00 7.72 17.05
N SER A 167 16.09 6.95 17.06
CA SER A 167 17.19 7.13 16.10
C SER A 167 16.75 6.76 14.68
N ARG A 168 17.52 7.22 13.69
CA ARG A 168 17.33 6.83 12.28
C ARG A 168 17.39 5.30 12.12
N ASP A 169 18.45 4.67 12.63
CA ASP A 169 18.65 3.21 12.54
C ASP A 169 17.48 2.43 13.16
N HIS A 170 16.88 2.94 14.24
CA HIS A 170 15.71 2.33 14.84
C HIS A 170 14.48 2.40 13.92
N ASN A 171 14.21 3.57 13.36
CA ASN A 171 13.09 3.77 12.44
C ASN A 171 13.29 3.01 11.12
N GLU A 172 14.52 2.86 10.63
CA GLU A 172 14.86 2.04 9.48
C GLU A 172 14.51 0.57 9.75
N ALA A 173 15.02 0.00 10.85
CA ALA A 173 14.74 -1.39 11.24
C ALA A 173 13.24 -1.63 11.52
N ALA A 174 12.56 -0.67 12.14
CA ALA A 174 11.12 -0.76 12.37
C ALA A 174 10.31 -0.69 11.07
N GLY A 175 10.74 0.16 10.12
CA GLY A 175 10.15 0.25 8.79
C GLY A 175 10.35 -1.03 7.97
N GLU A 176 11.55 -1.61 8.02
CA GLU A 176 11.87 -2.90 7.41
C GLU A 176 10.97 -4.02 7.96
N ALA A 177 10.91 -4.16 9.28
CA ALA A 177 10.07 -5.18 9.93
C ALA A 177 8.58 -4.99 9.61
N ALA A 178 8.09 -3.75 9.55
CA ALA A 178 6.71 -3.46 9.15
C ALA A 178 6.45 -3.81 7.68
N GLY A 179 7.42 -3.54 6.79
CA GLY A 179 7.36 -3.92 5.38
C GLY A 179 7.34 -5.44 5.19
N GLU A 180 8.18 -6.16 5.92
CA GLU A 180 8.23 -7.63 5.91
C GLU A 180 6.91 -8.23 6.41
N ASP A 181 6.40 -7.80 7.56
CA ASP A 181 5.10 -8.26 8.09
C ASP A 181 3.97 -8.00 7.09
N LEU A 182 3.94 -6.82 6.47
CA LEU A 182 2.94 -6.48 5.47
C LEU A 182 3.05 -7.40 4.25
N ALA A 183 4.27 -7.62 3.74
CA ALA A 183 4.51 -8.52 2.62
C ALA A 183 4.05 -9.95 2.93
N LEU A 184 4.40 -10.48 4.11
CA LEU A 184 4.00 -11.80 4.57
C LEU A 184 2.48 -11.92 4.71
N ARG A 185 1.79 -10.92 5.27
CA ARG A 185 0.31 -10.92 5.37
C ARG A 185 -0.34 -10.94 3.99
N ILE A 186 0.19 -10.18 3.04
CA ILE A 186 -0.32 -10.16 1.66
C ILE A 186 -0.08 -11.52 0.99
N MET A 187 1.12 -12.08 1.13
CA MET A 187 1.44 -13.40 0.58
C MET A 187 0.55 -14.48 1.20
N ARG A 188 0.46 -14.61 2.53
CA ARG A 188 -0.44 -15.58 3.19
C ARG A 188 -1.88 -15.50 2.67
N ARG A 189 -2.40 -14.29 2.48
CA ARG A 189 -3.74 -14.09 1.91
C ARG A 189 -3.82 -14.59 0.46
N ALA A 190 -2.86 -14.24 -0.39
CA ALA A 190 -2.82 -14.71 -1.78
C ALA A 190 -2.76 -16.24 -1.86
N PHE A 191 -1.94 -16.87 -1.01
CA PHE A 191 -1.84 -18.33 -0.89
C PHE A 191 -3.16 -18.97 -0.47
N ALA A 192 -3.82 -18.41 0.54
CA ALA A 192 -5.14 -18.89 0.95
C ALA A 192 -6.21 -18.76 -0.16
N ILE A 193 -6.21 -17.65 -0.91
CA ILE A 193 -7.15 -17.44 -2.03
C ILE A 193 -6.88 -18.43 -3.18
N CYS A 194 -5.62 -18.72 -3.45
CA CYS A 194 -5.20 -19.60 -4.53
C CYS A 194 -5.13 -21.08 -4.14
N GLU A 195 -5.58 -21.43 -2.93
CA GLU A 195 -5.60 -22.80 -2.41
C GLU A 195 -4.21 -23.47 -2.48
N THR A 196 -3.18 -22.72 -2.12
CA THR A 196 -1.78 -23.18 -2.09
C THR A 196 -1.26 -23.13 -0.65
N PRO A 197 -0.56 -24.16 -0.14
CA PRO A 197 0.06 -24.12 1.19
C PRO A 197 1.08 -22.98 1.32
N PHE A 198 1.07 -22.28 2.46
CA PHE A 198 2.09 -21.27 2.75
C PHE A 198 3.34 -21.93 3.37
N PRO A 199 4.56 -21.73 2.84
CA PRO A 199 5.75 -22.48 3.26
C PRO A 199 6.20 -22.27 4.70
N LEU A 200 5.80 -21.16 5.32
CA LEU A 200 6.22 -20.77 6.67
C LEU A 200 5.22 -21.18 7.75
N ASP A 201 4.20 -21.96 7.42
CA ASP A 201 3.21 -22.50 8.37
C ASP A 201 3.60 -23.89 8.91
N ASN A 202 4.87 -24.30 8.75
CA ASN A 202 5.44 -25.55 9.28
C ASN A 202 5.79 -25.45 10.77
#